data_AF-A0A1F7PSK1-F1
#
_entry.id   AF-A0A1F7PSK1-F1
#
_cell.length_a   1.000
_cell.length_b   1.000
_cell.length_c   1.000
_cell.angle_alpha   90.00
_cell.angle_beta   90.00
_cell.angle_gamma   90.00
#
_symmetry.space_group_name_H-M   'P 1'
#
loop_
_entity.id
_entity.type
_entity.pdbx_description
1 polymer ?
#
loop_
_entity_poly.entity_id
_entity_poly.type
_entity_poly.pdbx_seq_one_letter_code
_entity_poly.pdbx_strand_id
1 'polypeptide(L)'
;MLVLAGLLPLGVALPARGAPKPPRAVVILPFDAAALEREEQWIGEGIAQLLSLGLAQHPGFVQIPRSRLRSLGAPGAWGDAGALQALRSAHAHVALYGRLERRDGQLIVLPRALEMKGGSGAEPLSIEPLPAPEGELLERLAGLPATYARALRVAVTDAEAGRMERAAHPTRSQRAFELYARGQSVSLRGGQQENEAAVDLLARAIEADAQFVVAHYALGVVHQTLGNRWKAAAQFRASTQLDAAYPEPFKALGDQFMSAPRRLFDQAVEAYSKAIELRPFYAEAHVGLGDAKAAKGDVDGAVAAYQKALVYNPVNPRVHLSLGKIYYAEKGLYYESVNAYKRAIELDANSLEARMGLGEVYEDKGLYKEAIGEYAKVLELDARHTGAMYNLALVFEKVDPKEAIARWERYIQVASQLPAEKDWVDVARQHLRKLRSQVKE
;
A
#
# COMPACT_ATOMS: atom_id res chain seq x y z
N MET A 1 44.81 10.16 -36.16
CA MET A 1 44.94 9.58 -34.80
C MET A 1 44.26 10.51 -33.82
N LEU A 2 43.09 10.15 -33.31
CA LEU A 2 42.62 10.46 -31.96
C LEU A 2 41.36 9.62 -31.71
N VAL A 3 41.33 9.02 -30.52
CA VAL A 3 40.71 7.74 -30.19
C VAL A 3 39.28 7.93 -29.69
N LEU A 4 38.36 7.08 -30.15
CA LEU A 4 37.03 6.88 -29.58
C LEU A 4 37.15 6.43 -28.12
N ALA A 5 36.60 7.22 -27.18
CA ALA A 5 36.32 6.77 -25.82
C ALA A 5 34.85 6.37 -25.74
N GLY A 6 34.62 5.07 -25.55
CA GLY A 6 33.31 4.43 -25.53
C GLY A 6 32.47 4.78 -24.30
N LEU A 7 31.17 4.95 -24.53
CA LEU A 7 30.11 4.86 -23.55
C LEU A 7 30.06 3.43 -22.98
N LEU A 8 30.34 3.28 -21.69
CA LEU A 8 30.01 2.06 -20.95
C LEU A 8 28.52 2.09 -20.58
N PRO A 9 27.75 1.01 -20.81
CA PRO A 9 26.41 0.90 -20.27
C PRO A 9 26.51 0.77 -18.74
N LEU A 10 25.65 1.46 -18.01
CA LEU A 10 25.44 1.25 -16.58
C LEU A 10 25.03 -0.21 -16.35
N GLY A 11 26.02 -1.05 -16.06
CA GLY A 11 25.80 -2.39 -15.57
C GLY A 11 25.09 -2.30 -14.23
N VAL A 12 23.98 -3.01 -14.10
CA VAL A 12 23.35 -3.31 -12.82
C VAL A 12 24.45 -3.88 -11.93
N ALA A 13 24.86 -3.11 -10.91
CA ALA A 13 25.80 -3.60 -9.92
C ALA A 13 25.17 -4.86 -9.29
N LEU A 14 25.79 -6.02 -9.51
CA LEU A 14 25.42 -7.23 -8.78
C LEU A 14 25.53 -6.92 -7.29
N PRO A 15 24.51 -7.21 -6.46
CA PRO A 15 24.60 -6.96 -5.04
C PRO A 15 25.84 -7.66 -4.49
N ALA A 16 26.64 -6.93 -3.71
CA ALA A 16 27.80 -7.48 -3.04
C ALA A 16 27.42 -8.78 -2.32
N ARG A 17 28.27 -9.82 -2.42
CA ARG A 17 28.07 -11.07 -1.66
C ARG A 17 27.91 -10.72 -0.18
N GLY A 18 26.72 -10.95 0.37
CA GLY A 18 26.37 -10.61 1.76
C GLY A 18 25.47 -9.39 1.94
N ALA A 19 25.08 -8.68 0.88
CA ALA A 19 24.03 -7.66 0.98
C ALA A 19 22.71 -8.31 1.42
N PRO A 20 21.98 -7.74 2.39
CA PRO A 20 20.70 -8.28 2.83
C PRO A 20 19.74 -8.35 1.63
N LYS A 21 19.09 -9.51 1.45
CA LYS A 21 18.10 -9.66 0.38
C LYS A 21 16.98 -8.63 0.59
N PRO A 22 16.47 -8.00 -0.48
CA PRO A 22 15.35 -7.10 -0.37
C PRO A 22 14.14 -7.83 0.23
N PRO A 23 13.29 -7.12 0.98
CA PRO A 23 12.15 -7.75 1.62
C PRO A 23 11.15 -8.27 0.59
N ARG A 24 10.50 -9.37 0.92
CA ARG A 24 9.56 -10.05 0.04
C ARG A 24 8.18 -9.43 0.18
N ALA A 25 7.71 -8.72 -0.84
CA ALA A 25 6.28 -8.43 -1.02
C ALA A 25 5.44 -9.73 -1.01
N VAL A 26 4.54 -9.85 -0.04
CA VAL A 26 3.64 -10.99 0.15
C VAL A 26 2.20 -10.53 0.17
N VAL A 27 1.32 -11.32 -0.45
CA VAL A 27 -0.13 -11.22 -0.29
C VAL A 27 -0.60 -12.43 0.50
N ILE A 28 -1.37 -12.19 1.56
CA ILE A 28 -1.90 -13.24 2.44
C ILE A 28 -3.39 -13.38 2.13
N LEU A 29 -3.80 -14.57 1.73
CA LEU A 29 -5.17 -14.87 1.30
C LEU A 29 -5.85 -15.76 2.34
N PRO A 30 -7.18 -15.65 2.50
CA PRO A 30 -7.95 -16.62 3.29
C PRO A 30 -7.70 -18.05 2.82
N PHE A 31 -7.56 -18.96 3.77
CA PHE A 31 -7.49 -20.38 3.44
C PHE A 31 -8.87 -20.88 3.00
N ASP A 32 -8.89 -21.75 2.00
CA ASP A 32 -10.09 -22.40 1.49
C ASP A 32 -10.69 -23.30 2.58
N ALA A 33 -11.80 -22.83 3.15
CA ALA A 33 -12.55 -23.51 4.21
C ALA A 33 -13.85 -24.15 3.67
N ALA A 34 -14.01 -24.28 2.36
CA ALA A 34 -15.27 -24.75 1.75
C ALA A 34 -15.60 -26.21 2.12
N ALA A 35 -14.61 -27.00 2.52
CA ALA A 35 -14.79 -28.37 2.99
C ALA A 35 -15.20 -28.47 4.47
N LEU A 36 -15.29 -27.35 5.19
CA LEU A 36 -15.71 -27.30 6.60
C LEU A 36 -17.18 -26.91 6.72
N GLU A 37 -17.74 -27.15 7.91
CA GLU A 37 -19.07 -26.67 8.25
C GLU A 37 -19.14 -25.13 8.24
N ARG A 38 -20.32 -24.58 7.98
CA ARG A 38 -20.52 -23.12 7.86
C ARG A 38 -20.03 -22.34 9.08
N GLU A 39 -20.17 -22.92 10.26
CA GLU A 39 -19.75 -22.33 11.53
C GLU A 39 -18.23 -22.29 11.70
N GLU A 40 -17.49 -23.07 10.93
CA GLU A 40 -16.03 -23.19 10.96
C GLU A 40 -15.35 -22.43 9.82
N GLN A 41 -16.09 -21.96 8.82
CA GLN A 41 -15.53 -21.27 7.65
C GLN A 41 -14.72 -20.01 7.99
N TRP A 42 -14.96 -19.40 9.15
CA TRP A 42 -14.17 -18.26 9.63
C TRP A 42 -12.69 -18.61 9.85
N ILE A 43 -12.34 -19.89 10.07
CA ILE A 43 -10.97 -20.33 10.34
C ILE A 43 -10.05 -19.95 9.18
N GLY A 44 -10.54 -20.01 7.94
CA GLY A 44 -9.77 -19.62 6.76
C GLY A 44 -9.29 -18.18 6.81
N GLU A 45 -10.16 -17.27 7.25
CA GLU A 45 -9.83 -15.87 7.51
C GLU A 45 -8.95 -15.72 8.75
N GLY A 46 -9.24 -16.47 9.82
CA GLY A 46 -8.45 -16.48 11.06
C GLY A 46 -6.97 -16.79 10.79
N ILE A 47 -6.68 -17.80 9.98
CA ILE A 47 -5.30 -18.14 9.60
C ILE A 47 -4.63 -16.97 8.87
N ALA A 48 -5.32 -16.34 7.92
CA ALA A 48 -4.78 -15.18 7.22
C ALA A 48 -4.46 -14.01 8.18
N GLN A 49 -5.28 -13.80 9.20
CA GLN A 49 -5.03 -12.79 10.23
C GLN A 49 -3.81 -13.13 11.10
N LEU A 50 -3.64 -14.39 11.52
CA LEU A 50 -2.48 -14.82 12.30
C LEU A 50 -1.18 -14.71 11.50
N LEU A 51 -1.21 -15.12 10.23
CA LEU A 51 -0.09 -14.94 9.30
C LEU A 51 0.29 -13.47 9.16
N SER A 52 -0.71 -12.59 9.04
CA SER A 52 -0.50 -11.14 8.98
C SER A 52 0.20 -10.62 10.24
N LEU A 53 -0.30 -10.97 11.42
CA LEU A 53 0.28 -10.51 12.69
C LEU A 53 1.72 -11.03 12.89
N GLY A 54 1.96 -12.31 12.61
CA GLY A 54 3.26 -12.93 12.78
C GLY A 54 4.30 -12.42 11.78
N LEU A 55 3.99 -12.38 10.49
CA LEU A 55 4.93 -11.92 9.45
C LEU A 55 5.25 -10.43 9.58
N ALA A 56 4.38 -9.63 10.21
CA ALA A 56 4.63 -8.22 10.49
C ALA A 56 5.73 -7.99 11.54
N GLN A 57 6.23 -9.05 12.20
CA GLN A 57 7.34 -8.99 13.17
C GLN A 57 8.71 -9.24 12.53
N HIS A 58 8.79 -9.35 11.20
CA HIS A 58 10.01 -9.70 10.51
C HIS A 58 10.30 -8.76 9.32
N PRO A 59 11.49 -8.14 9.23
CA PRO A 59 11.81 -7.14 8.19
C PRO A 59 11.92 -7.74 6.79
N GLY A 60 12.04 -9.07 6.68
CA GLY A 60 12.10 -9.79 5.40
C GLY A 60 10.78 -9.86 4.63
N PHE A 61 9.68 -9.32 5.16
CA PHE A 61 8.36 -9.33 4.51
C PHE A 61 7.77 -7.93 4.39
N VAL A 62 7.15 -7.68 3.24
CA VAL A 62 6.30 -6.52 2.97
C VAL A 62 4.91 -7.05 2.70
N GLN A 63 3.95 -6.73 3.55
CA GLN A 63 2.59 -7.21 3.34
C GLN A 63 1.82 -6.27 2.44
N ILE A 64 1.32 -6.78 1.31
CA ILE A 64 0.44 -6.03 0.43
C ILE A 64 -0.99 -6.11 0.99
N PRO A 65 -1.64 -4.97 1.30
CA PRO A 65 -2.98 -4.99 1.86
C PRO A 65 -4.00 -5.63 0.92
N ARG A 66 -4.84 -6.54 1.45
CA ARG A 66 -5.92 -7.17 0.67
C ARG A 66 -6.93 -6.20 0.09
N SER A 67 -7.04 -4.99 0.63
CA SER A 67 -7.87 -3.91 0.06
C SER A 67 -7.47 -3.53 -1.37
N ARG A 68 -6.21 -3.80 -1.78
CA ARG A 68 -5.74 -3.63 -3.17
C ARG A 68 -6.28 -4.70 -4.13
N LEU A 69 -6.81 -5.81 -3.61
CA LEU A 69 -7.36 -6.91 -4.40
C LEU A 69 -8.88 -6.79 -4.62
N ARG A 70 -9.53 -5.72 -4.16
CA ARG A 70 -11.00 -5.58 -4.23
C ARG A 70 -11.56 -5.73 -5.65
N SER A 71 -10.81 -5.31 -6.67
CA SER A 71 -11.19 -5.48 -8.08
C SER A 71 -11.30 -6.93 -8.54
N LEU A 72 -10.65 -7.87 -7.83
CA LEU A 72 -10.74 -9.30 -8.09
C LEU A 72 -11.99 -9.94 -7.46
N GLY A 73 -12.73 -9.20 -6.65
CA GLY A 73 -13.81 -9.72 -5.81
C GLY A 73 -13.29 -10.56 -4.63
N ALA A 74 -14.22 -11.22 -3.94
CA ALA A 74 -13.94 -12.16 -2.87
C ALA A 74 -14.41 -13.56 -3.30
N PRO A 75 -13.56 -14.34 -4.01
CA PRO A 75 -13.94 -15.69 -4.40
C PRO A 75 -14.21 -16.54 -3.16
N GLY A 76 -15.19 -17.44 -3.24
CA GLY A 76 -15.55 -18.33 -2.12
C GLY A 76 -14.40 -19.24 -1.66
N ALA A 77 -13.40 -19.46 -2.52
CA ALA A 77 -12.16 -20.17 -2.21
C ALA A 77 -11.00 -19.61 -3.02
N TRP A 78 -9.82 -19.50 -2.40
CA TRP A 78 -8.57 -19.14 -3.07
C TRP A 78 -7.79 -20.40 -3.44
N GLY A 79 -7.94 -20.86 -4.69
CA GLY A 79 -7.07 -21.86 -5.30
C GLY A 79 -5.89 -21.25 -6.05
N ASP A 80 -5.07 -22.08 -6.70
CA ASP A 80 -3.84 -21.67 -7.41
C ASP A 80 -4.09 -20.56 -8.45
N ALA A 81 -5.17 -20.68 -9.21
CA ALA A 81 -5.54 -19.69 -10.21
C ALA A 81 -5.88 -18.32 -9.57
N GLY A 82 -6.65 -18.32 -8.48
CA GLY A 82 -6.97 -17.11 -7.73
C GLY A 82 -5.74 -16.50 -7.07
N ALA A 83 -4.90 -17.33 -6.46
CA ALA A 83 -3.64 -16.90 -5.84
C ALA A 83 -2.68 -16.28 -6.88
N LEU A 84 -2.58 -16.86 -8.07
CA LEU A 84 -1.80 -16.30 -9.18
C LEU A 84 -2.36 -14.97 -9.68
N GLN A 85 -3.68 -14.83 -9.76
CA GLN A 85 -4.32 -13.57 -10.13
C GLN A 85 -4.04 -12.49 -9.08
N ALA A 86 -4.20 -12.82 -7.79
CA ALA A 86 -3.86 -11.93 -6.68
C ALA A 86 -2.40 -11.48 -6.71
N LEU A 87 -1.46 -12.41 -6.94
CA LEU A 87 -0.04 -12.12 -7.09
C LEU A 87 0.24 -11.08 -8.16
N ARG A 88 -0.31 -11.29 -9.36
CA ARG A 88 -0.12 -10.41 -10.51
C ARG A 88 -0.73 -9.04 -10.26
N SER A 89 -1.97 -8.99 -9.78
CA SER A 89 -2.66 -7.73 -9.49
C SER A 89 -2.03 -6.93 -8.35
N ALA A 90 -1.44 -7.62 -7.36
CA ALA A 90 -0.74 -6.97 -6.26
C ALA A 90 0.71 -6.58 -6.58
N HIS A 91 1.26 -7.02 -7.72
CA HIS A 91 2.70 -7.01 -7.99
C HIS A 91 3.52 -7.59 -6.83
N ALA A 92 2.99 -8.65 -6.20
CA ALA A 92 3.62 -9.31 -5.07
C ALA A 92 4.61 -10.39 -5.54
N HIS A 93 5.58 -10.73 -4.70
CA HIS A 93 6.50 -11.83 -4.97
C HIS A 93 5.93 -13.19 -4.54
N VAL A 94 5.05 -13.21 -3.54
CA VAL A 94 4.49 -14.46 -2.98
C VAL A 94 3.02 -14.30 -2.60
N ALA A 95 2.19 -15.30 -2.91
CA ALA A 95 0.89 -15.50 -2.29
C ALA A 95 0.96 -16.60 -1.24
N LEU A 96 0.47 -16.32 -0.03
CA LEU A 96 0.29 -17.30 1.04
C LEU A 96 -1.19 -17.65 1.12
N TYR A 97 -1.52 -18.92 1.00
CA TYR A 97 -2.88 -19.43 0.97
C TYR A 97 -2.88 -20.91 1.40
N GLY A 98 -4.02 -21.57 1.37
CA GLY A 98 -4.07 -22.99 1.67
C GLY A 98 -5.49 -23.51 1.66
N ARG A 99 -5.66 -24.75 2.12
CA ARG A 99 -6.96 -25.38 2.31
C ARG A 99 -7.09 -25.95 3.71
N LEU A 100 -8.32 -26.06 4.18
CA LEU A 100 -8.70 -26.73 5.41
C LEU A 100 -9.55 -27.97 5.10
N GLU A 101 -9.28 -29.05 5.82
CA GLU A 101 -10.04 -30.30 5.71
C GLU A 101 -10.23 -30.91 7.11
N ARG A 102 -11.32 -31.63 7.32
CA ARG A 102 -11.50 -32.51 8.49
C ARG A 102 -11.11 -33.94 8.11
N ARG A 103 -10.23 -34.55 8.89
CA ARG A 103 -9.84 -35.96 8.75
C ARG A 103 -9.88 -36.62 10.13
N ASP A 104 -10.66 -37.69 10.27
CA ASP A 104 -10.82 -38.44 11.53
C ASP A 104 -11.15 -37.53 12.74
N GLY A 105 -12.01 -36.53 12.53
CA GLY A 105 -12.40 -35.56 13.57
C GLY A 105 -11.34 -34.48 13.86
N GLN A 106 -10.17 -34.51 13.23
CA GLN A 106 -9.13 -33.50 13.38
C GLN A 106 -9.16 -32.48 12.24
N LEU A 107 -8.92 -31.19 12.54
CA LEU A 107 -8.70 -30.18 11.51
C LEU A 107 -7.29 -30.31 10.95
N ILE A 108 -7.15 -30.40 9.64
CA ILE A 108 -5.87 -30.43 8.94
C ILE A 108 -5.73 -29.15 8.12
N VAL A 109 -4.70 -28.36 8.42
CA VAL A 109 -4.33 -27.19 7.66
C VAL A 109 -3.35 -27.63 6.58
N LEU A 110 -3.67 -27.32 5.32
CA LEU A 110 -2.84 -27.62 4.15
C LEU A 110 -2.26 -26.29 3.62
N PRO A 111 -1.18 -25.77 4.24
CA PRO A 111 -0.57 -24.52 3.83
C PRO A 111 0.08 -24.65 2.46
N ARG A 112 -0.05 -23.59 1.66
CA ARG A 112 0.55 -23.46 0.33
C ARG A 112 1.13 -22.07 0.15
N ALA A 113 2.16 -21.96 -0.67
CA ALA A 113 2.60 -20.69 -1.18
C ALA A 113 2.80 -20.78 -2.69
N LEU A 114 2.62 -19.65 -3.37
CA LEU A 114 2.94 -19.52 -4.78
C LEU A 114 3.97 -18.40 -4.91
N GLU A 115 5.14 -18.72 -5.46
CA GLU A 115 6.27 -17.80 -5.61
C GLU A 115 6.43 -17.38 -7.07
N MET A 116 6.40 -16.08 -7.34
CA MET A 116 6.67 -15.55 -8.68
C MET A 116 8.12 -15.86 -9.09
N LYS A 117 8.31 -16.41 -10.29
CA LYS A 117 9.62 -16.52 -10.94
C LYS A 117 9.76 -15.43 -11.99
N GLY A 118 11.00 -15.14 -12.41
CA GLY A 118 11.25 -14.19 -13.50
C GLY A 118 10.38 -14.52 -14.72
N GLY A 119 9.59 -13.56 -15.20
CA GLY A 119 8.57 -13.76 -16.24
C GLY A 119 7.14 -13.80 -15.70
N SER A 120 6.25 -14.57 -16.33
CA SER A 120 4.81 -14.67 -16.00
C SER A 120 4.43 -15.91 -15.18
N GLY A 121 5.37 -16.83 -14.95
CA GLY A 121 5.17 -18.08 -14.23
C GLY A 121 5.34 -17.95 -12.71
N ALA A 122 4.68 -18.83 -11.96
CA ALA A 122 4.84 -18.94 -10.52
C ALA A 122 5.01 -20.41 -10.12
N GLU A 123 5.87 -20.67 -9.14
CA GLU A 123 6.20 -22.01 -8.65
C GLU A 123 5.46 -22.28 -7.33
N PRO A 124 4.70 -23.39 -7.22
CA PRO A 124 4.09 -23.76 -5.95
C PRO A 124 5.17 -24.24 -4.97
N LEU A 125 5.08 -23.78 -3.73
CA LEU A 125 5.90 -24.25 -2.63
C LEU A 125 5.05 -25.16 -1.75
N SER A 126 5.50 -26.41 -1.62
CA SER A 126 4.90 -27.37 -0.70
C SER A 126 5.33 -27.05 0.72
N ILE A 127 4.36 -27.04 1.63
CA ILE A 127 4.57 -26.85 3.06
C ILE A 127 3.85 -28.01 3.74
N GLU A 128 4.47 -28.58 4.77
CA GLU A 128 3.94 -29.75 5.44
C GLU A 128 2.52 -29.47 6.00
N PRO A 129 1.59 -30.43 5.86
CA PRO A 129 0.30 -30.38 6.52
C PRO A 129 0.48 -30.16 8.03
N LEU A 130 -0.33 -29.28 8.60
CA LEU A 130 -0.35 -28.99 10.02
C LEU A 130 -1.64 -29.53 10.63
N PRO A 131 -1.58 -30.64 11.37
CA PRO A 131 -2.72 -31.12 12.13
C PRO A 131 -3.00 -30.18 13.32
N ALA A 132 -4.26 -29.84 13.53
CA ALA A 132 -4.75 -29.06 14.65
C ALA A 132 -5.79 -29.91 15.41
N PRO A 133 -5.38 -30.61 16.48
CA PRO A 133 -6.31 -31.26 17.40
C PRO A 133 -7.35 -30.28 17.96
N GLU A 134 -8.48 -30.82 18.40
CA GLU A 134 -9.50 -30.01 19.05
C GLU A 134 -8.94 -29.32 20.30
N GLY A 135 -9.23 -28.03 20.46
CA GLY A 135 -8.71 -27.20 21.55
C GLY A 135 -7.28 -26.66 21.34
N GLU A 136 -6.51 -27.19 20.40
CA GLU A 136 -5.12 -26.77 20.14
C GLU A 136 -4.98 -25.82 18.92
N LEU A 137 -6.10 -25.39 18.33
CA LEU A 137 -6.10 -24.65 17.06
C LEU A 137 -5.17 -23.43 17.07
N LEU A 138 -5.32 -22.53 18.05
CA LEU A 138 -4.55 -21.27 18.09
C LEU A 138 -3.06 -21.52 18.32
N GLU A 139 -2.74 -22.46 19.23
CA GLU A 139 -1.35 -22.83 19.53
C GLU A 139 -0.66 -23.41 18.29
N ARG A 140 -1.31 -24.32 17.57
CA ARG A 140 -0.77 -24.91 16.34
C ARG A 140 -0.57 -23.86 15.24
N LEU A 141 -1.52 -22.94 15.08
CA LEU A 141 -1.45 -21.91 14.06
C LEU A 141 -0.39 -20.83 14.34
N ALA A 142 -0.03 -20.59 15.60
CA ALA A 142 0.94 -19.56 15.97
C ALA A 142 2.33 -19.80 15.38
N GLY A 143 2.73 -21.06 15.14
CA GLY A 143 4.00 -21.41 14.49
C GLY A 143 4.03 -21.24 12.96
N LEU A 144 2.85 -21.10 12.33
CA LEU A 144 2.70 -21.08 10.88
C LEU A 144 3.48 -19.94 10.17
N PRO A 145 3.54 -18.70 10.70
CA PRO A 145 4.35 -17.62 10.10
C PRO A 145 5.82 -18.00 9.95
N ALA A 146 6.42 -18.63 10.97
CA ALA A 146 7.81 -19.07 10.93
C ALA A 146 8.01 -20.21 9.92
N THR A 147 7.06 -21.14 9.83
CA THR A 147 7.04 -22.20 8.81
C THR A 147 7.02 -21.63 7.40
N TYR A 148 6.16 -20.65 7.13
CA TYR A 148 6.16 -19.94 5.84
C TYR A 148 7.48 -19.23 5.57
N ALA A 149 8.06 -18.56 6.56
CA ALA A 149 9.32 -17.86 6.39
C ALA A 149 10.47 -18.82 6.02
N ARG A 150 10.56 -19.98 6.68
CA ARG A 150 11.54 -21.03 6.35
C ARG A 150 11.30 -21.61 4.95
N ALA A 151 10.04 -21.91 4.58
CA ALA A 151 9.70 -22.40 3.25
C ALA A 151 10.09 -21.39 2.14
N LEU A 152 9.99 -20.10 2.44
CA LEU A 152 10.40 -19.00 1.56
C LEU A 152 11.90 -18.69 1.60
N ARG A 153 12.69 -19.49 2.32
CA ARG A 153 14.15 -19.36 2.46
C ARG A 153 14.55 -17.98 2.99
N VAL A 154 13.71 -17.41 3.85
CA VAL A 154 14.00 -16.22 4.64
C VAL A 154 14.67 -16.69 5.92
N ALA A 155 15.85 -16.15 6.22
CA ALA A 155 16.55 -16.46 7.47
C ALA A 155 15.73 -15.93 8.64
N VAL A 156 15.46 -16.80 9.63
CA VAL A 156 14.72 -16.45 10.85
C VAL A 156 15.50 -17.03 12.02
N THR A 157 15.97 -16.17 12.91
CA THR A 157 16.58 -16.55 14.19
C THR A 157 15.52 -17.04 15.17
N ASP A 158 15.93 -17.79 16.21
CA ASP A 158 14.98 -18.26 17.23
C ASP A 158 14.28 -17.09 17.94
N ALA A 159 14.98 -15.98 18.16
CA ALA A 159 14.41 -14.77 18.73
C ALA A 159 13.35 -14.13 17.82
N GLU A 160 13.56 -14.15 16.50
CA GLU A 160 12.57 -13.70 15.52
C GLU A 160 11.37 -14.64 15.45
N ALA A 161 11.60 -15.96 15.37
CA ALA A 161 10.53 -16.95 15.38
C ALA A 161 9.64 -16.80 16.63
N GLY A 162 10.24 -16.64 17.81
CA GLY A 162 9.49 -16.43 19.04
C GLY A 162 8.71 -15.11 19.06
N ARG A 163 9.20 -14.02 18.42
CA ARG A 163 8.42 -12.78 18.26
C ARG A 163 7.24 -12.98 17.32
N MET A 164 7.47 -13.64 16.19
CA MET A 164 6.43 -13.94 15.20
C MET A 164 5.32 -14.79 15.79
N GLU A 165 5.68 -15.83 16.56
CA GLU A 165 4.75 -16.74 17.21
C GLU A 165 3.91 -16.04 18.29
N ARG A 166 4.53 -15.22 19.14
CA ARG A 166 3.79 -14.41 20.12
C ARG A 166 2.80 -13.46 19.46
N ALA A 167 3.18 -12.80 18.37
CA ALA A 167 2.27 -11.92 17.63
C ALA A 167 1.13 -12.69 16.95
N ALA A 168 1.42 -13.91 16.47
CA ALA A 168 0.43 -14.83 15.91
C ALA A 168 -0.36 -15.62 16.97
N HIS A 169 -0.29 -15.22 18.24
CA HIS A 169 -1.12 -15.76 19.31
C HIS A 169 -1.78 -14.61 20.10
N PRO A 170 -2.65 -13.79 19.45
CA PRO A 170 -3.05 -12.50 20.00
C PRO A 170 -4.14 -12.58 21.10
N THR A 171 -4.69 -13.77 21.34
CA THR A 171 -5.63 -14.07 22.44
C THR A 171 -5.56 -15.56 22.77
N ARG A 172 -5.91 -15.94 24.00
CA ARG A 172 -6.12 -17.36 24.40
C ARG A 172 -7.57 -17.81 24.23
N SER A 173 -8.50 -16.88 23.99
CA SER A 173 -9.91 -17.17 23.82
C SER A 173 -10.20 -17.47 22.35
N GLN A 174 -10.46 -18.74 22.04
CA GLN A 174 -10.89 -19.16 20.69
C GLN A 174 -12.15 -18.41 20.26
N ARG A 175 -13.08 -18.16 21.19
CA ARG A 175 -14.30 -17.40 20.89
C ARG A 175 -14.01 -15.95 20.55
N ALA A 176 -13.12 -15.29 21.29
CA ALA A 176 -12.70 -13.93 20.98
C ALA A 176 -12.03 -13.86 19.60
N PHE A 177 -11.16 -14.83 19.30
CA PHE A 177 -10.47 -14.91 18.03
C PHE A 177 -11.41 -15.16 16.84
N GLU A 178 -12.39 -16.04 16.99
CA GLU A 178 -13.44 -16.28 15.99
C GLU A 178 -14.19 -14.97 15.67
N LEU A 179 -14.67 -14.28 16.70
CA LEU A 179 -15.42 -13.02 16.55
C LEU A 179 -14.56 -11.96 15.86
N TYR A 180 -13.29 -11.86 16.23
CA TYR A 180 -12.31 -10.99 15.58
C TYR A 180 -12.13 -11.32 14.09
N ALA A 181 -11.89 -12.58 13.74
CA ALA A 181 -11.70 -13.01 12.36
C ALA A 181 -12.95 -12.73 11.51
N ARG A 182 -14.14 -13.01 12.04
CA ARG A 182 -15.41 -12.68 11.38
C ARG A 182 -15.56 -11.17 11.19
N GLY A 183 -15.27 -10.37 12.22
CA GLY A 183 -15.31 -8.91 12.16
C GLY A 183 -14.39 -8.33 11.08
N GLN A 184 -13.16 -8.83 10.99
CA GLN A 184 -12.21 -8.44 9.94
C GLN A 184 -12.70 -8.83 8.55
N SER A 185 -13.22 -10.06 8.38
CA SER A 185 -13.79 -10.52 7.11
C SER A 185 -14.90 -9.59 6.62
N VAL A 186 -15.81 -9.20 7.52
CA VAL A 186 -16.93 -8.32 7.18
C VAL A 186 -16.41 -6.92 6.84
N SER A 187 -15.51 -6.34 7.63
CA SER A 187 -14.96 -5.01 7.37
C SER A 187 -14.24 -4.93 6.01
N LEU A 188 -13.55 -5.99 5.59
CA LEU A 188 -12.87 -6.06 4.30
C LEU A 188 -13.80 -5.98 3.09
N ARG A 189 -15.05 -6.46 3.21
CA ARG A 189 -16.07 -6.28 2.16
C ARG A 189 -16.39 -4.80 1.96
N GLY A 190 -16.22 -3.99 3.00
CA GLY A 190 -16.47 -2.56 2.99
C GLY A 190 -17.97 -2.25 2.87
N GLY A 191 -18.30 -0.96 2.99
CA GLY A 191 -19.70 -0.50 3.09
C GLY A 191 -20.07 -0.08 4.50
N GLN A 192 -21.13 0.72 4.63
CA GLN A 192 -21.56 1.23 5.93
C GLN A 192 -22.13 0.10 6.80
N GLN A 193 -23.05 -0.69 6.25
CA GLN A 193 -23.69 -1.80 6.96
C GLN A 193 -22.70 -2.87 7.39
N GLU A 194 -21.75 -3.22 6.52
CA GLU A 194 -20.69 -4.18 6.81
C GLU A 194 -19.77 -3.67 7.94
N ASN A 195 -19.38 -2.40 7.91
CA ASN A 195 -18.55 -1.84 8.97
C ASN A 195 -19.31 -1.73 10.30
N GLU A 196 -20.61 -1.44 10.30
CA GLU A 196 -21.45 -1.48 11.51
C GLU A 196 -21.55 -2.91 12.08
N ALA A 197 -21.71 -3.92 11.24
CA ALA A 197 -21.68 -5.33 11.67
C ALA A 197 -20.29 -5.75 12.19
N ALA A 198 -19.21 -5.25 11.59
CA ALA A 198 -17.85 -5.48 12.06
C ALA A 198 -17.61 -4.86 13.45
N VAL A 199 -18.21 -3.69 13.74
CA VAL A 199 -18.17 -3.08 15.08
C VAL A 199 -18.79 -4.00 16.12
N ASP A 200 -19.96 -4.58 15.88
CA ASP A 200 -20.60 -5.54 16.80
C ASP A 200 -19.71 -6.75 17.07
N LEU A 201 -19.20 -7.38 16.01
CA LEU A 201 -18.35 -8.56 16.13
C LEU A 201 -17.05 -8.28 16.91
N LEU A 202 -16.40 -7.14 16.64
CA LEU A 202 -15.16 -6.76 17.31
C LEU A 202 -15.41 -6.33 18.77
N ALA A 203 -16.52 -5.67 19.06
CA ALA A 203 -16.92 -5.36 20.44
C ALA A 203 -17.13 -6.66 21.24
N ARG A 204 -17.85 -7.64 20.68
CA ARG A 204 -18.05 -8.95 21.31
C ARG A 204 -16.75 -9.76 21.44
N ALA A 205 -15.80 -9.58 20.53
CA ALA A 205 -14.47 -10.16 20.67
C ALA A 205 -13.74 -9.62 21.90
N ILE A 206 -13.84 -8.31 22.15
CA ILE A 206 -13.29 -7.64 23.33
C ILE A 206 -14.05 -8.04 24.61
N GLU A 207 -15.38 -8.23 24.55
CA GLU A 207 -16.14 -8.75 25.69
C GLU A 207 -15.72 -10.18 26.06
N ALA A 208 -15.42 -11.01 25.07
CA ALA A 208 -14.95 -12.38 25.28
C ALA A 208 -13.49 -12.46 25.77
N ASP A 209 -12.68 -11.43 25.50
CA ASP A 209 -11.34 -11.25 26.03
C ASP A 209 -10.99 -9.75 26.12
N ALA A 210 -11.14 -9.19 27.33
CA ALA A 210 -10.89 -7.77 27.59
C ALA A 210 -9.41 -7.37 27.46
N GLN A 211 -8.49 -8.32 27.31
CA GLN A 211 -7.07 -8.07 27.06
C GLN A 211 -6.69 -8.22 25.59
N PHE A 212 -7.66 -8.38 24.68
CA PHE A 212 -7.41 -8.59 23.26
C PHE A 212 -6.99 -7.29 22.53
N VAL A 213 -5.72 -6.92 22.72
CA VAL A 213 -5.07 -5.69 22.21
C VAL A 213 -5.36 -5.44 20.73
N VAL A 214 -5.23 -6.49 19.90
CA VAL A 214 -5.40 -6.41 18.44
C VAL A 214 -6.87 -6.13 18.06
N ALA A 215 -7.83 -6.65 18.84
CA ALA A 215 -9.25 -6.37 18.60
C ALA A 215 -9.62 -4.92 18.91
N HIS A 216 -9.05 -4.31 19.96
CA HIS A 216 -9.19 -2.88 20.21
C HIS A 216 -8.65 -2.05 19.03
N TYR A 217 -7.45 -2.36 18.55
CA TYR A 217 -6.89 -1.69 17.38
C TYR A 217 -7.80 -1.84 16.15
N ALA A 218 -8.22 -3.06 15.83
CA ALA A 218 -9.10 -3.32 14.69
C ALA A 218 -10.44 -2.57 14.81
N LEU A 219 -11.06 -2.56 15.99
CA LEU A 219 -12.29 -1.79 16.22
C LEU A 219 -12.07 -0.29 16.01
N GLY A 220 -10.90 0.23 16.41
CA GLY A 220 -10.49 1.61 16.14
C GLY A 220 -10.40 1.92 14.65
N VAL A 221 -9.81 1.02 13.85
CA VAL A 221 -9.71 1.15 12.38
C VAL A 221 -11.10 1.15 11.73
N VAL A 222 -12.02 0.29 12.18
CA VAL A 222 -13.39 0.26 11.66
C VAL A 222 -14.13 1.55 12.01
N HIS A 223 -14.01 2.05 13.25
CA HIS A 223 -14.58 3.34 13.62
C HIS A 223 -14.00 4.51 12.82
N GLN A 224 -12.71 4.49 12.52
CA GLN A 224 -12.08 5.51 11.69
C GLN A 224 -12.66 5.48 10.26
N THR A 225 -12.88 4.29 9.70
CA THR A 225 -13.52 4.09 8.40
C THR A 225 -14.96 4.62 8.38
N LEU A 226 -15.69 4.47 9.48
CA LEU A 226 -17.04 5.04 9.68
C LEU A 226 -17.03 6.56 10.00
N GLY A 227 -15.87 7.21 10.03
CA GLY A 227 -15.76 8.64 10.37
C GLY A 227 -15.92 8.97 11.86
N ASN A 228 -16.06 7.95 12.72
CA ASN A 228 -16.21 8.07 14.17
C ASN A 228 -14.86 8.34 14.87
N ARG A 229 -14.23 9.49 14.57
CA ARG A 229 -12.86 9.83 15.00
C ARG A 229 -12.63 9.68 16.51
N TRP A 230 -13.59 10.11 17.33
CA TRP A 230 -13.49 10.03 18.79
C TRP A 230 -13.52 8.58 19.30
N LYS A 231 -14.41 7.74 18.76
CA LYS A 231 -14.47 6.32 19.11
C LYS A 231 -13.20 5.60 18.66
N ALA A 232 -12.71 5.91 17.46
CA ALA A 232 -11.45 5.36 16.97
C ALA A 232 -10.27 5.70 17.89
N ALA A 233 -10.13 6.98 18.26
CA ALA A 233 -9.08 7.43 19.18
C ALA A 233 -9.16 6.74 20.56
N ALA A 234 -10.38 6.54 21.08
CA ALA A 234 -10.57 5.82 22.34
C ALA A 234 -10.09 4.36 22.26
N GLN A 235 -10.38 3.66 21.16
CA GLN A 235 -9.95 2.29 20.96
C GLN A 235 -8.44 2.15 20.72
N PHE A 236 -7.84 3.09 19.99
CA PHE A 236 -6.38 3.12 19.85
C PHE A 236 -5.69 3.35 21.21
N ARG A 237 -6.21 4.25 22.04
CA ARG A 237 -5.69 4.48 23.39
C ARG A 237 -5.86 3.25 24.29
N ALA A 238 -7.01 2.59 24.25
CA ALA A 238 -7.24 1.35 24.98
C ALA A 238 -6.20 0.29 24.58
N SER A 239 -5.95 0.13 23.27
CA SER A 239 -4.92 -0.78 22.76
C SER A 239 -3.52 -0.43 23.30
N THR A 240 -3.11 0.85 23.27
CA THR A 240 -1.80 1.27 23.83
C THR A 240 -1.68 1.13 25.34
N GLN A 241 -2.80 1.19 26.07
CA GLN A 241 -2.81 1.02 27.53
C GLN A 241 -2.68 -0.45 27.93
N LEU A 242 -3.27 -1.35 27.14
CA LEU A 242 -3.16 -2.79 27.34
C LEU A 242 -1.76 -3.31 26.95
N ASP A 243 -1.21 -2.81 25.84
CA ASP A 243 0.14 -3.15 25.39
C ASP A 243 0.84 -1.95 24.75
N ALA A 244 1.78 -1.36 25.50
CA ALA A 244 2.58 -0.23 25.04
C ALA A 244 3.65 -0.64 24.01
N ALA A 245 3.87 -1.94 23.78
CA ALA A 245 4.79 -2.46 22.77
C ALA A 245 4.12 -2.75 21.42
N TYR A 246 2.79 -2.57 21.30
CA TYR A 246 2.07 -2.75 20.04
C TYR A 246 2.14 -1.48 19.17
N PRO A 247 2.83 -1.47 18.02
CA PRO A 247 3.12 -0.24 17.27
C PRO A 247 1.95 0.31 16.44
N GLU A 248 1.00 -0.55 16.04
CA GLU A 248 -0.09 -0.21 15.11
C GLU A 248 -0.98 0.94 15.61
N PRO A 249 -1.43 0.99 16.88
CA PRO A 249 -2.22 2.09 17.41
C PRO A 249 -1.47 3.43 17.41
N PHE A 250 -0.16 3.46 17.66
CA PHE A 250 0.62 4.69 17.61
C PHE A 250 0.68 5.25 16.19
N LYS A 251 0.91 4.40 15.20
CA LYS A 251 0.83 4.80 13.78
C LYS A 251 -0.55 5.36 13.45
N ALA A 252 -1.62 4.69 13.87
CA ALA A 252 -2.99 5.12 13.59
C ALA A 252 -3.37 6.43 14.29
N LEU A 253 -2.87 6.67 15.52
CA LEU A 253 -2.97 7.97 16.20
C LEU A 253 -2.22 9.05 15.41
N GLY A 254 -1.03 8.75 14.88
CA GLY A 254 -0.31 9.63 13.95
C GLY A 254 -1.15 10.04 12.74
N ASP A 255 -1.83 9.08 12.10
CA ASP A 255 -2.73 9.36 10.98
C ASP A 255 -3.91 10.28 11.39
N GLN A 256 -4.44 10.09 12.60
CA GLN A 256 -5.51 10.95 13.13
C GLN A 256 -5.02 12.37 13.38
N PHE A 257 -3.80 12.54 13.90
CA PHE A 257 -3.20 13.85 14.09
C PHE A 257 -2.92 14.56 12.76
N MET A 258 -2.47 13.83 11.73
CA MET A 258 -2.29 14.37 10.38
C MET A 258 -3.60 14.87 9.75
N SER A 259 -4.71 14.17 9.99
CA SER A 259 -6.03 14.51 9.46
C SER A 259 -6.87 15.43 10.37
N ALA A 260 -6.29 15.90 11.48
CA ALA A 260 -6.94 16.81 12.40
C ALA A 260 -7.01 18.23 11.81
N PRO A 261 -8.15 18.94 11.93
CA PRO A 261 -8.28 20.31 11.41
C PRO A 261 -7.25 21.32 11.95
N ARG A 262 -6.73 21.06 13.16
CA ARG A 262 -5.75 21.92 13.85
C ARG A 262 -4.30 21.65 13.44
N ARG A 263 -4.03 20.81 12.43
CA ARG A 263 -2.67 20.50 11.93
C ARG A 263 -1.71 20.08 13.04
N LEU A 264 -2.04 18.98 13.71
CA LEU A 264 -1.33 18.44 14.88
C LEU A 264 -0.05 17.69 14.46
N PHE A 265 0.81 18.33 13.66
CA PHE A 265 1.96 17.68 13.03
C PHE A 265 3.03 17.26 14.04
N ASP A 266 3.21 17.99 15.13
CA ASP A 266 4.14 17.61 16.20
C ASP A 266 3.71 16.32 16.89
N GLN A 267 2.42 16.20 17.25
CA GLN A 267 1.89 14.95 17.81
C GLN A 267 1.93 13.81 16.79
N ALA A 268 1.74 14.10 15.51
CA ALA A 268 1.88 13.09 14.46
C ALA A 268 3.32 12.56 14.39
N VAL A 269 4.33 13.45 14.37
CA VAL A 269 5.75 13.09 14.41
C VAL A 269 6.05 12.22 15.63
N GLU A 270 5.61 12.63 16.82
CA GLU A 270 5.82 11.87 18.06
C GLU A 270 5.22 10.46 17.98
N ALA A 271 3.96 10.35 17.52
CA ALA A 271 3.26 9.08 17.42
C ALA A 271 3.90 8.14 16.38
N TYR A 272 4.30 8.65 15.20
CA TYR A 272 5.03 7.86 14.22
C TYR A 272 6.42 7.45 14.72
N SER A 273 7.15 8.36 15.37
CA SER A 273 8.44 8.06 15.99
C SER A 273 8.32 6.94 17.03
N LYS A 274 7.25 6.94 17.84
CA LYS A 274 7.01 5.86 18.80
C LYS A 274 6.74 4.52 18.10
N ALA A 275 5.93 4.50 17.04
CA ALA A 275 5.68 3.29 16.27
C ALA A 275 6.98 2.73 15.64
N ILE A 276 7.88 3.61 15.18
CA ILE A 276 9.19 3.24 14.62
C ILE A 276 10.15 2.75 15.71
N GLU A 277 10.15 3.35 16.89
CA GLU A 277 10.95 2.89 18.04
C GLU A 277 10.60 1.44 18.39
N LEU A 278 9.30 1.13 18.45
CA LEU A 278 8.78 -0.21 18.75
C LEU A 278 9.03 -1.20 17.62
N ARG A 279 8.93 -0.75 16.36
CA ARG A 279 9.22 -1.56 15.17
C ARG A 279 10.00 -0.76 14.13
N PRO A 280 11.35 -0.83 14.13
CA PRO A 280 12.20 -0.01 13.24
C PRO A 280 11.96 -0.21 11.75
N PHE A 281 11.47 -1.38 11.34
CA PHE A 281 11.15 -1.74 9.96
C PHE A 281 9.68 -1.48 9.56
N TYR A 282 8.94 -0.69 10.35
CA TYR A 282 7.55 -0.36 10.05
C TYR A 282 7.45 0.71 8.94
N ALA A 283 7.47 0.26 7.68
CA ALA A 283 7.52 1.14 6.51
C ALA A 283 6.43 2.23 6.51
N GLU A 284 5.17 1.88 6.80
CA GLU A 284 4.07 2.85 6.81
C GLU A 284 4.20 3.93 7.90
N ALA A 285 4.86 3.63 9.02
CA ALA A 285 5.15 4.65 10.03
C ALA A 285 6.26 5.61 9.56
N HIS A 286 7.26 5.11 8.82
CA HIS A 286 8.24 5.97 8.15
C HIS A 286 7.61 6.86 7.07
N VAL A 287 6.62 6.34 6.31
CA VAL A 287 5.84 7.15 5.36
C VAL A 287 5.11 8.27 6.10
N GLY A 288 4.37 7.93 7.16
CA GLY A 288 3.64 8.91 7.96
C GLY A 288 4.56 9.97 8.59
N LEU A 289 5.74 9.57 9.08
CA LEU A 289 6.76 10.49 9.56
C LEU A 289 7.25 11.42 8.45
N GLY A 290 7.46 10.91 7.24
CA GLY A 290 7.83 11.70 6.07
C GLY A 290 6.75 12.73 5.73
N ASP A 291 5.49 12.32 5.70
CA ASP A 291 4.35 13.21 5.44
C ASP A 291 4.25 14.32 6.49
N ALA A 292 4.40 13.97 7.77
CA ALA A 292 4.32 14.92 8.88
C ALA A 292 5.48 15.94 8.84
N LYS A 293 6.70 15.49 8.50
CA LYS A 293 7.85 16.37 8.34
C LYS A 293 7.73 17.28 7.13
N ALA A 294 7.27 16.76 5.99
CA ALA A 294 7.00 17.56 4.80
C ALA A 294 5.96 18.65 5.09
N ALA A 295 4.88 18.30 5.80
CA ALA A 295 3.85 19.25 6.20
C ALA A 295 4.35 20.35 7.17
N LYS A 296 5.44 20.08 7.91
CA LYS A 296 6.15 21.05 8.74
C LYS A 296 7.20 21.87 8.00
N GLY A 297 7.48 21.56 6.73
CA GLY A 297 8.59 22.16 5.97
C GLY A 297 9.97 21.56 6.30
N ASP A 298 10.06 20.49 7.08
CA ASP A 298 11.30 19.71 7.26
C ASP A 298 11.52 18.81 6.05
N VAL A 299 11.94 19.42 4.93
CA VAL A 299 12.10 18.75 3.63
C VAL A 299 13.16 17.65 3.70
N ASP A 300 14.32 17.92 4.32
CA ASP A 300 15.40 16.93 4.44
C ASP A 300 15.00 15.74 5.31
N GLY A 301 14.34 16.01 6.44
CA GLY A 301 13.83 14.96 7.31
C GLY A 301 12.73 14.14 6.65
N ALA A 302 11.90 14.75 5.79
CA ALA A 302 10.89 14.04 5.02
C ALA A 302 11.52 13.07 4.01
N VAL A 303 12.51 13.54 3.23
CA VAL A 303 13.26 12.69 2.28
C VAL A 303 13.93 11.53 3.01
N ALA A 304 14.58 11.78 4.15
CA ALA A 304 15.22 10.73 4.94
C ALA A 304 14.22 9.66 5.43
N ALA A 305 13.05 10.08 5.92
CA ALA A 305 12.00 9.17 6.36
C ALA A 305 11.42 8.35 5.19
N TYR A 306 11.14 8.98 4.04
CA TYR A 306 10.69 8.29 2.83
C TYR A 306 11.72 7.29 2.29
N GLN A 307 13.00 7.64 2.28
CA GLN A 307 14.07 6.71 1.89
C GLN A 307 14.14 5.51 2.84
N LYS A 308 13.98 5.72 4.16
CA LYS A 308 13.86 4.61 5.13
C LYS A 308 12.60 3.77 4.88
N ALA A 309 11.47 4.36 4.54
CA ALA A 309 10.28 3.62 4.16
C ALA A 309 10.54 2.70 2.95
N LEU A 310 11.27 3.18 1.93
CA LEU A 310 11.61 2.39 0.74
C LEU A 310 12.62 1.27 0.99
N VAL A 311 13.49 1.38 2.01
CA VAL A 311 14.34 0.27 2.45
C VAL A 311 13.47 -0.91 2.90
N TYR A 312 12.39 -0.64 3.62
CA TYR A 312 11.51 -1.67 4.18
C TYR A 312 10.34 -2.03 3.27
N ASN A 313 9.90 -1.13 2.39
CA ASN A 313 8.85 -1.37 1.38
C ASN A 313 9.24 -0.72 0.04
N PRO A 314 10.04 -1.41 -0.79
CA PRO A 314 10.50 -0.89 -2.08
C PRO A 314 9.42 -0.87 -3.18
N VAL A 315 8.20 -1.35 -2.89
CA VAL A 315 7.08 -1.45 -3.84
C VAL A 315 5.94 -0.47 -3.49
N ASN A 316 6.29 0.66 -2.87
CA ASN A 316 5.33 1.71 -2.50
C ASN A 316 5.32 2.87 -3.52
N PRO A 317 4.37 2.92 -4.48
CA PRO A 317 4.30 3.98 -5.49
C PRO A 317 4.09 5.37 -4.87
N ARG A 318 3.36 5.48 -3.76
CA ARG A 318 3.05 6.75 -3.10
C ARG A 318 4.31 7.44 -2.57
N VAL A 319 5.28 6.67 -2.07
CA VAL A 319 6.54 7.23 -1.56
C VAL A 319 7.40 7.74 -2.71
N HIS A 320 7.48 7.02 -3.82
CA HIS A 320 8.16 7.47 -5.03
C HIS A 320 7.54 8.75 -5.60
N LEU A 321 6.21 8.83 -5.64
CA LEU A 321 5.49 10.04 -6.02
C LEU A 321 5.84 11.24 -5.11
N SER A 322 5.84 11.02 -3.79
CA SER A 322 6.13 12.08 -2.80
C SER A 322 7.58 12.57 -2.91
N LEU A 323 8.53 11.65 -3.12
CA LEU A 323 9.93 12.00 -3.40
C LEU A 323 10.07 12.75 -4.72
N GLY A 324 9.36 12.35 -5.79
CA GLY A 324 9.38 13.05 -7.07
C GLY A 324 8.94 14.52 -6.94
N LYS A 325 7.86 14.75 -6.20
CA LYS A 325 7.37 16.10 -5.87
C LYS A 325 8.41 16.91 -5.11
N ILE A 326 8.97 16.35 -4.03
CA ILE A 326 9.97 17.04 -3.22
C ILE A 326 11.24 17.35 -4.03
N TYR A 327 11.75 16.37 -4.79
CA TYR A 327 12.93 16.57 -5.61
C TYR A 327 12.72 17.65 -6.66
N TYR A 328 11.52 17.73 -7.25
CA TYR A 328 11.20 18.76 -8.22
C TYR A 328 11.00 20.14 -7.56
N ALA A 329 10.00 20.26 -6.69
CA ALA A 329 9.51 21.54 -6.21
C ALA A 329 10.41 22.18 -5.13
N GLU A 330 10.99 21.36 -4.25
CA GLU A 330 11.72 21.86 -3.07
C GLU A 330 13.24 21.82 -3.24
N LYS A 331 13.76 20.90 -4.08
CA LYS A 331 15.21 20.69 -4.23
C LYS A 331 15.77 21.00 -5.62
N GLY A 332 14.94 21.13 -6.65
CA GLY A 332 15.40 21.32 -8.04
C GLY A 332 16.26 20.15 -8.57
N LEU A 333 16.12 18.96 -8.00
CA LEU A 333 16.82 17.74 -8.39
C LEU A 333 16.04 17.00 -9.48
N TYR A 334 16.15 17.50 -10.71
CA TYR A 334 15.30 17.07 -11.82
C TYR A 334 15.52 15.61 -12.24
N TYR A 335 16.76 15.11 -12.23
CA TYR A 335 17.03 13.71 -12.60
C TYR A 335 16.44 12.73 -11.57
N GLU A 336 16.59 13.05 -10.29
CA GLU A 336 16.04 12.30 -9.17
C GLU A 336 14.51 12.33 -9.19
N SER A 337 13.93 13.48 -9.51
CA SER A 337 12.49 13.63 -9.70
C SER A 337 11.95 12.75 -10.84
N VAL A 338 12.56 12.81 -12.03
CA VAL A 338 12.18 11.96 -13.18
C VAL A 338 12.25 10.47 -12.81
N ASN A 339 13.34 10.05 -12.15
CA ASN A 339 13.50 8.65 -11.74
C ASN A 339 12.44 8.22 -10.72
N ALA A 340 12.13 9.09 -9.75
CA ALA A 340 11.11 8.83 -8.75
C ALA A 340 9.71 8.73 -9.37
N TYR A 341 9.32 9.66 -10.25
CA TYR A 341 8.03 9.59 -10.93
C TYR A 341 7.92 8.38 -11.87
N LYS A 342 8.95 8.07 -12.64
CA LYS A 342 8.98 6.83 -13.46
C LYS A 342 8.77 5.60 -12.60
N ARG A 343 9.44 5.52 -11.45
CA ARG A 343 9.28 4.39 -10.54
C ARG A 343 7.87 4.32 -9.94
N ALA A 344 7.25 5.45 -9.64
CA ALA A 344 5.86 5.50 -9.21
C ALA A 344 4.92 4.97 -10.30
N ILE A 345 5.12 5.36 -11.57
CA ILE A 345 4.34 4.91 -12.73
C ILE A 345 4.55 3.43 -13.03
N GLU A 346 5.77 2.92 -12.88
CA GLU A 346 6.06 1.47 -13.01
C GLU A 346 5.30 0.62 -11.98
N LEU A 347 5.16 1.14 -10.75
CA LEU A 347 4.47 0.47 -9.65
C LEU A 347 2.95 0.71 -9.65
N ASP A 348 2.49 1.79 -10.28
CA ASP A 348 1.08 2.14 -10.48
C ASP A 348 0.90 2.88 -11.81
N ALA A 349 0.62 2.11 -12.87
CA ALA A 349 0.51 2.62 -14.24
C ALA A 349 -0.64 3.61 -14.43
N ASN A 350 -1.63 3.62 -13.51
CA ASN A 350 -2.81 4.47 -13.54
C ASN A 350 -2.65 5.74 -12.69
N SER A 351 -1.47 5.97 -12.10
CA SER A 351 -1.21 7.17 -11.31
C SER A 351 -1.17 8.43 -12.17
N LEU A 352 -2.31 9.10 -12.32
CA LEU A 352 -2.42 10.37 -13.06
C LEU A 352 -1.49 11.43 -12.48
N GLU A 353 -1.39 11.49 -11.15
CA GLU A 353 -0.57 12.46 -10.44
C GLU A 353 0.94 12.28 -10.72
N ALA A 354 1.42 11.03 -10.80
CA ALA A 354 2.81 10.76 -11.15
C ALA A 354 3.11 11.13 -12.61
N ARG A 355 2.16 10.90 -13.52
CA ARG A 355 2.29 11.29 -14.94
C ARG A 355 2.26 12.80 -15.13
N MET A 356 1.35 13.50 -14.43
CA MET A 356 1.31 14.96 -14.42
C MET A 356 2.63 15.53 -13.93
N GLY A 357 3.12 15.08 -12.77
CA GLY A 357 4.40 15.55 -12.23
C GLY A 357 5.60 15.24 -13.15
N LEU A 358 5.61 14.08 -13.81
CA LEU A 358 6.65 13.76 -14.79
C LEU A 358 6.58 14.66 -16.04
N GLY A 359 5.37 14.94 -16.54
CA GLY A 359 5.14 15.86 -17.66
C GLY A 359 5.60 17.28 -17.35
N GLU A 360 5.30 17.77 -16.15
CA GLU A 360 5.73 19.10 -15.68
C GLU A 360 7.26 19.22 -15.60
N VAL A 361 7.94 18.19 -15.09
CA VAL A 361 9.41 18.17 -15.03
C VAL A 361 10.02 18.20 -16.44
N TYR A 362 9.45 17.45 -17.38
CA TYR A 362 9.91 17.46 -18.76
C TYR A 362 9.65 18.79 -19.46
N GLU A 363 8.48 19.40 -19.22
CA GLU A 363 8.13 20.72 -19.74
C GLU A 363 9.11 21.79 -19.26
N ASP A 364 9.40 21.84 -17.96
CA ASP A 364 10.36 22.79 -17.37
C ASP A 364 11.78 22.61 -17.93
N LYS A 365 12.12 21.40 -18.41
CA LYS A 365 13.41 21.10 -19.04
C LYS A 365 13.41 21.19 -20.56
N GLY A 366 12.31 21.63 -21.17
CA GLY A 366 12.19 21.76 -22.62
C GLY A 366 12.09 20.42 -23.37
N LEU A 367 11.87 19.32 -22.65
CA LEU A 367 11.64 17.98 -23.20
C LEU A 367 10.17 17.84 -23.60
N TYR A 368 9.74 18.69 -24.53
CA TYR A 368 8.33 18.88 -24.88
C TYR A 368 7.67 17.63 -25.48
N LYS A 369 8.43 16.82 -26.22
CA LYS A 369 7.91 15.57 -26.79
C LYS A 369 7.55 14.57 -25.69
N GLU A 370 8.41 14.44 -24.69
CA GLU A 370 8.20 13.60 -23.52
C GLU A 370 7.04 14.12 -22.66
N ALA A 371 6.96 15.44 -22.44
CA ALA A 371 5.86 16.09 -21.73
C ALA A 371 4.50 15.82 -22.40
N ILE A 372 4.39 16.05 -23.72
CA ILE A 372 3.21 15.72 -24.53
C ILE A 372 2.84 14.24 -24.34
N GLY A 373 3.84 13.36 -24.39
CA GLY A 373 3.64 11.93 -24.23
C GLY A 373 3.06 11.54 -22.86
N GLU A 374 3.39 12.23 -21.77
CA GLU A 374 2.82 11.95 -20.46
C GLU A 374 1.44 12.59 -20.27
N TYR A 375 1.25 13.85 -20.68
CA TYR A 375 -0.07 14.49 -20.62
C TYR A 375 -1.11 13.78 -21.49
N ALA A 376 -0.71 13.28 -22.67
CA ALA A 376 -1.59 12.46 -23.51
C ALA A 376 -2.06 11.18 -22.80
N LYS A 377 -1.17 10.47 -22.11
CA LYS A 377 -1.53 9.27 -21.33
C LYS A 377 -2.47 9.59 -20.17
N VAL A 378 -2.33 10.77 -19.54
CA VAL A 378 -3.32 11.23 -18.55
C VAL A 378 -4.70 11.39 -19.20
N LEU A 379 -4.77 11.97 -20.40
CA LEU A 379 -6.04 12.14 -21.13
C LEU A 379 -6.60 10.84 -21.72
N GLU A 380 -5.78 9.82 -21.96
CA GLU A 380 -6.25 8.47 -22.29
C GLU A 380 -6.94 7.81 -21.09
N LEU A 381 -6.43 8.02 -19.88
CA LEU A 381 -6.98 7.47 -18.64
C LEU A 381 -8.18 8.30 -18.11
N ASP A 382 -8.11 9.63 -18.24
CA ASP A 382 -9.17 10.57 -17.90
C ASP A 382 -9.28 11.66 -18.98
N ALA A 383 -10.19 11.44 -19.94
CA ALA A 383 -10.44 12.34 -21.05
C ALA A 383 -11.03 13.71 -20.67
N ARG A 384 -11.34 13.95 -19.39
CA ARG A 384 -11.85 15.24 -18.87
C ARG A 384 -10.90 15.91 -17.89
N HIS A 385 -9.67 15.40 -17.72
CA HIS A 385 -8.70 15.97 -16.80
C HIS A 385 -8.24 17.36 -17.26
N THR A 386 -8.78 18.42 -16.64
CA THR A 386 -8.57 19.82 -17.06
C THR A 386 -7.11 20.26 -16.94
N GLY A 387 -6.40 19.86 -15.88
CA GLY A 387 -4.97 20.18 -15.71
C GLY A 387 -4.09 19.66 -16.86
N ALA A 388 -4.22 18.38 -17.23
CA ALA A 388 -3.52 17.80 -18.38
C ALA A 388 -3.88 18.47 -19.70
N MET A 389 -5.16 18.83 -19.92
CA MET A 389 -5.56 19.56 -21.13
C MET A 389 -4.89 20.94 -21.20
N TYR A 390 -4.85 21.65 -20.08
CA TYR A 390 -4.24 22.97 -19.97
C TYR A 390 -2.73 22.90 -20.23
N ASN A 391 -2.02 22.02 -19.53
CA ASN A 391 -0.56 21.88 -19.69
C ASN A 391 -0.21 21.36 -21.10
N LEU A 392 -1.00 20.45 -21.66
CA LEU A 392 -0.80 19.98 -23.04
C LEU A 392 -0.93 21.13 -24.05
N ALA A 393 -1.93 22.00 -23.87
CA ALA A 393 -2.10 23.16 -24.74
C ALA A 393 -0.91 24.13 -24.64
N LEU A 394 -0.42 24.39 -23.42
CA LEU A 394 0.78 25.21 -23.20
C LEU A 394 2.03 24.64 -23.86
N VAL A 395 2.26 23.33 -23.73
CA VAL A 395 3.42 22.69 -24.39
C VAL A 395 3.31 22.81 -25.91
N PHE A 396 2.12 22.62 -26.48
CA PHE A 396 1.92 22.81 -27.91
C PHE A 396 2.15 24.24 -28.39
N GLU A 397 1.92 25.28 -27.58
CA GLU A 397 2.32 26.66 -27.96
C GLU A 397 3.80 26.79 -28.29
N LYS A 398 4.65 25.95 -27.67
CA LYS A 398 6.10 25.95 -27.85
C LYS A 398 6.56 25.17 -29.08
N VAL A 399 5.78 24.20 -29.53
CA VAL A 399 6.22 23.24 -30.57
C VAL A 399 5.36 23.24 -31.84
N ASP A 400 4.06 23.53 -31.73
CA ASP A 400 3.11 23.59 -32.84
C ASP A 400 1.91 24.51 -32.50
N PRO A 401 1.97 25.80 -32.88
CA PRO A 401 0.88 26.75 -32.62
C PRO A 401 -0.47 26.37 -33.23
N LYS A 402 -0.51 25.59 -34.32
CA LYS A 402 -1.76 25.15 -34.94
C LYS A 402 -2.44 24.08 -34.09
N GLU A 403 -1.65 23.11 -33.63
CA GLU A 403 -2.15 22.09 -32.72
C GLU A 403 -2.54 22.72 -31.37
N ALA A 404 -1.79 23.71 -30.88
CA ALA A 404 -2.12 24.45 -29.66
C ALA A 404 -3.52 25.09 -29.70
N ILE A 405 -3.92 25.66 -30.83
CA ILE A 405 -5.28 26.21 -31.03
C ILE A 405 -6.34 25.12 -30.81
N ALA A 406 -6.16 23.94 -31.42
CA ALA A 406 -7.10 22.83 -31.26
C ALA A 406 -7.17 22.34 -29.81
N ARG A 407 -6.03 22.31 -29.10
CA ARG A 407 -5.99 21.92 -27.68
C ARG A 407 -6.66 22.95 -26.77
N TRP A 408 -6.46 24.24 -27.01
CA TRP A 408 -7.15 25.30 -26.27
C TRP A 408 -8.66 25.30 -26.50
N GLU A 409 -9.11 25.10 -27.74
CA GLU A 409 -10.53 24.97 -28.06
C GLU A 409 -11.15 23.79 -27.31
N ARG A 410 -10.45 22.65 -27.27
CA ARG A 410 -10.90 21.48 -26.52
C ARG A 410 -10.96 21.74 -25.01
N TYR A 411 -9.92 22.36 -24.44
CA TYR A 411 -9.91 22.74 -23.02
C TYR A 411 -11.10 23.65 -22.69
N ILE A 412 -11.31 24.73 -23.45
CA ILE A 412 -12.42 25.67 -23.24
C ILE A 412 -13.78 24.97 -23.35
N GLN A 413 -13.96 24.08 -24.33
CA GLN A 413 -15.20 23.33 -24.50
C GLN A 413 -15.57 22.51 -23.24
N VAL A 414 -14.59 21.85 -22.63
CA VAL A 414 -14.79 20.99 -21.46
C VAL A 414 -14.85 21.79 -20.16
N ALA A 415 -13.89 22.69 -19.97
CA ALA A 415 -13.70 23.46 -18.73
C ALA A 415 -14.77 24.55 -18.54
N SER A 416 -15.35 25.11 -19.61
CA SER A 416 -16.43 26.11 -19.51
C SER A 416 -17.70 25.60 -18.83
N GLN A 417 -17.86 24.28 -18.73
CA GLN A 417 -18.97 23.64 -18.04
C GLN A 417 -18.73 23.51 -16.52
N LEU A 418 -17.52 23.86 -16.04
CA LEU A 418 -17.08 23.66 -14.67
C LEU A 418 -16.92 25.03 -13.97
N PRO A 419 -17.73 25.34 -12.93
CA PRO A 419 -17.64 26.63 -12.25
C PRO A 419 -16.25 26.93 -11.65
N ALA A 420 -15.54 25.90 -11.19
CA ALA A 420 -14.20 26.02 -10.60
C ALA A 420 -13.11 26.42 -11.62
N GLU A 421 -13.37 26.27 -12.93
CA GLU A 421 -12.42 26.54 -14.00
C GLU A 421 -12.65 27.91 -14.66
N LYS A 422 -13.61 28.71 -14.18
CA LYS A 422 -14.03 29.95 -14.84
C LYS A 422 -12.85 30.88 -15.15
N ASP A 423 -12.00 31.13 -14.16
CA ASP A 423 -10.87 32.04 -14.30
C ASP A 423 -9.82 31.50 -15.29
N TRP A 424 -9.57 30.19 -15.25
CA TRP A 424 -8.64 29.52 -16.16
C TRP A 424 -9.17 29.46 -17.61
N VAL A 425 -10.48 29.35 -17.81
CA VAL A 425 -11.13 29.45 -19.12
C VAL A 425 -10.93 30.85 -19.72
N ASP A 426 -11.00 31.90 -18.91
CA ASP A 426 -10.77 33.26 -19.39
C ASP A 426 -9.29 33.48 -19.76
N VAL A 427 -8.36 32.90 -19.01
CA VAL A 427 -6.94 32.84 -19.39
C VAL A 427 -6.75 32.08 -20.72
N ALA A 428 -7.33 30.89 -20.85
CA ALA A 428 -7.26 30.08 -22.07
C ALA A 428 -7.79 30.82 -23.31
N ARG A 429 -8.85 31.61 -23.17
CA ARG A 429 -9.37 32.46 -24.26
C ARG A 429 -8.38 33.54 -24.69
N GLN A 430 -7.57 34.07 -23.77
CA GLN A 430 -6.51 35.02 -24.11
C GLN A 430 -5.40 34.36 -24.92
N HIS A 431 -4.94 33.19 -24.48
CA HIS A 431 -3.98 32.36 -25.24
C HIS A 431 -4.49 32.05 -26.65
N LEU A 432 -5.72 31.55 -26.77
CA LEU A 432 -6.34 31.23 -28.05
C LEU A 432 -6.44 32.44 -28.99
N ARG A 433 -6.80 33.62 -28.49
CA ARG A 433 -6.84 34.85 -29.30
C ARG A 433 -5.46 35.22 -29.83
N LYS A 434 -4.44 35.16 -28.98
CA LYS A 434 -3.05 35.48 -29.34
C LYS A 434 -2.51 34.52 -30.41
N LEU A 435 -2.71 33.22 -30.25
CA LEU A 435 -2.27 32.21 -31.22
C LEU A 435 -2.97 32.40 -32.58
N ARG A 436 -4.28 32.66 -32.57
CA ARG A 436 -5.03 32.89 -33.82
C ARG A 436 -4.58 34.15 -34.57
N SER A 437 -4.10 35.19 -33.88
CA SER A 437 -3.48 36.33 -34.57
C SER A 437 -2.13 35.97 -35.18
N GLN A 438 -1.32 35.19 -34.47
CA GLN A 438 0.04 34.81 -34.92
C GLN A 438 0.04 33.83 -36.09
N VAL A 439 -0.97 32.98 -36.23
CA VAL A 439 -1.08 31.99 -37.32
C VAL A 439 -1.74 32.57 -38.58
N LYS A 440 -2.35 33.76 -38.48
CA LYS A 440 -2.97 34.48 -39.61
C LYS A 440 -2.00 35.42 -40.34
N GLU A 441 -0.90 35.79 -39.70
CA GLU A 441 0.26 36.46 -40.30
C GLU A 441 1.23 35.41 -40.87
#